data_AF-A0A9J6GK00-F1
#
_entry.id   AF-A0A9J6GK00-F1
#
_cell.length_a   1.000
_cell.length_b   1.000
_cell.length_c   1.000
_cell.angle_alpha   90.00
_cell.angle_beta   90.00
_cell.angle_gamma   90.00
#
_symmetry.space_group_name_H-M   'P 1'
#
loop_
_entity.id
_entity.type
_entity.pdbx_description
1 polymer ?
#
loop_
_entity_poly.entity_id
_entity_poly.type
_entity_poly.pdbx_seq_one_letter_code
_entity_poly.pdbx_strand_id
1 'polypeptide(L)' 'MIFIADIAEVNCWLQYREDSALLGVPKKDNLRLLEFKMSLAHYLLSKDRSAAESDDEPPRKLLKV' A
#
# COMPACT_ATOMS: atom_id res chain seq x y z
N MET A 1 6.13 14.98 -11.75
CA MET A 1 5.02 14.16 -11.22
C MET A 1 5.30 13.62 -9.81
N ILE A 2 6.29 14.16 -9.07
CA ILE A 2 6.66 13.72 -7.71
C ILE A 2 5.79 14.42 -6.64
N PHE A 3 5.44 15.69 -6.88
CA PHE A 3 4.73 16.54 -5.92
C PHE A 3 3.33 16.04 -5.50
N ILE A 4 2.57 15.44 -6.42
CA ILE A 4 1.21 14.94 -6.10
C ILE A 4 1.29 13.70 -5.21
N ALA A 5 2.26 12.81 -5.45
CA ALA A 5 2.47 11.63 -4.63
C ALA A 5 2.86 12.03 -3.20
N ASP A 6 3.77 13.01 -3.04
CA ASP A 6 4.14 13.52 -1.72
C ASP A 6 2.95 14.09 -0.94
N ILE A 7 2.09 14.87 -1.61
CA ILE A 7 0.87 15.42 -0.98
C ILE A 7 -0.08 14.29 -0.59
N ALA A 8 -0.31 13.33 -1.49
CA ALA A 8 -1.20 12.20 -1.22
C ALA A 8 -0.72 11.37 -0.02
N GLU A 9 0.59 11.07 0.04
CA GLU A 9 1.20 10.33 1.15
C GLU A 9 1.00 11.05 2.50
N VAL A 10 1.22 12.37 2.53
CA VAL A 10 1.03 13.16 3.75
C VAL A 10 -0.44 13.20 4.16
N ASN A 11 -1.36 13.36 3.20
CA ASN A 11 -2.80 13.35 3.48
C ASN A 11 -3.27 12.00 4.03
N CYS A 12 -2.80 10.88 3.45
CA CYS A 12 -3.10 9.55 3.97
C CYS A 12 -2.54 9.34 5.38
N TRP A 13 -1.35 9.87 5.68
CA TRP A 13 -0.78 9.80 7.03
C TRP A 13 -1.59 10.62 8.05
N LEU A 14 -2.10 11.79 7.65
CA LEU A 14 -2.98 12.59 8.52
C LEU A 14 -4.29 11.84 8.81
N GLN A 15 -4.93 11.28 7.79
CA GLN A 15 -6.13 10.46 7.95
C GLN A 15 -5.89 9.26 8.88
N TYR A 16 -4.78 8.53 8.69
CA TYR A 16 -4.39 7.43 9.57
C TYR A 16 -4.34 7.86 11.05
N ARG A 17 -3.82 9.05 11.35
CA ARG A 17 -3.73 9.54 12.72
C ARG A 17 -5.09 9.92 13.30
N GLU A 18 -6.00 10.46 12.48
CA GLU A 18 -7.37 10.75 12.88
C GLU A 18 -8.12 9.45 13.18
N ASP A 19 -8.03 8.46 12.31
CA ASP A 19 -8.65 7.14 12.48
C ASP A 19 -8.11 6.44 13.74
N SER A 20 -6.79 6.47 13.95
CA SER A 20 -6.17 5.97 15.18
C SER A 20 -6.70 6.65 16.43
N ALA A 21 -6.94 7.97 16.38
CA ALA A 21 -7.50 8.70 17.51
C ALA A 21 -8.96 8.30 17.78
N LEU A 22 -9.76 8.13 16.73
CA LEU A 22 -11.15 7.66 16.83
C LEU A 22 -11.23 6.24 17.40
N LEU A 23 -10.27 5.38 17.07
CA LEU A 23 -10.16 4.01 17.59
C LEU A 23 -9.50 3.93 18.98
N GLY A 24 -9.11 5.06 19.57
CA GLY A 24 -8.49 5.09 20.91
C GLY A 24 -7.06 4.56 20.95
N VAL A 25 -6.36 4.50 19.81
CA VAL A 25 -4.95 4.07 19.75
C VAL A 25 -4.07 5.13 20.43
N PRO A 26 -3.22 4.75 21.39
CA PRO A 26 -2.31 5.70 22.04
C PRO A 26 -1.36 6.36 21.03
N LYS A 27 -1.14 7.68 21.15
CA LYS A 27 -0.28 8.43 20.22
C LYS A 27 1.15 7.89 20.09
N LYS A 28 1.66 7.22 21.14
CA LYS A 28 2.99 6.58 21.14
C LYS A 28 3.09 5.38 20.20
N ASP A 29 1.94 4.78 19.87
CA ASP A 29 1.82 3.60 19.02
C ASP A 29 1.50 4.01 17.56
N ASN A 30 1.29 5.31 17.30
CA ASN A 30 1.11 5.82 15.95
C ASN A 30 2.45 5.94 15.22
N LEU A 31 2.47 5.49 13.96
CA LEU A 31 3.60 5.68 13.06
C LEU A 31 3.90 7.17 12.85
N ARG A 32 5.19 7.53 12.96
CA ARG A 32 5.73 8.79 12.46
C ARG A 32 5.68 8.79 10.93
N LEU A 33 5.73 9.97 10.33
CA LEU A 33 5.60 10.11 8.87
C LEU A 33 6.59 9.24 8.09
N LEU A 34 7.86 9.18 8.50
CA LEU A 34 8.86 8.33 7.85
C LEU A 34 8.52 6.84 7.96
N GLU A 35 8.09 6.38 9.14
CA GLU A 35 7.71 4.99 9.39
C GLU A 35 6.47 4.59 8.59
N PHE A 36 5.51 5.51 8.46
CA PHE A 36 4.34 5.36 7.61
C PHE A 36 4.74 5.23 6.13
N LYS A 37 5.59 6.13 5.63
CA LYS A 37 6.08 6.07 4.24
C LYS A 37 6.83 4.77 3.95
N MET A 38 7.70 4.31 4.86
CA MET A 38 8.40 3.03 4.71
C MET A 38 7.44 1.84 4.70
N SER A 39 6.42 1.85 5.57
CA SER A 39 5.38 0.81 5.61
C SER A 39 4.56 0.78 4.32
N LEU A 40 4.19 1.95 3.80
CA LEU A 40 3.48 2.10 2.54
C LEU A 40 4.32 1.62 1.35
N ALA A 41 5.60 2.00 1.29
CA ALA A 41 6.51 1.54 0.24
C ALA A 41 6.67 0.01 0.28
N HIS A 42 6.85 -0.57 1.46
CA HIS A 42 6.93 -2.03 1.61
C HIS A 42 5.64 -2.73 1.16
N TYR A 43 4.47 -2.18 1.50
CA TYR A 43 3.18 -2.71 1.05
C TYR A 43 3.01 -2.65 -0.47
N LEU A 44 3.38 -1.54 -1.10
CA LEU A 44 3.27 -1.39 -2.56
C LEU A 44 4.23 -2.34 -3.30
N LEU A 45 5.49 -2.42 -2.85
CA LEU A 45 6.49 -3.31 -3.44
C LEU A 45 6.15 -4.79 -3.27
N SER A 46 5.53 -5.19 -2.15
CA SER A 46 5.11 -6.58 -1.94
C SER A 46 3.85 -6.94 -2.75
N LYS A 47 2.95 -5.98 -2.94
CA LYS A 47 1.78 -6.13 -3.79
C LYS A 47 2.17 -6.31 -5.27
N ASP A 48 3.16 -5.55 -5.73
CA ASP A 48 3.67 -5.67 -7.11
C ASP A 48 4.31 -7.04 -7.38
N ARG A 49 5.05 -7.59 -6.40
CA ARG A 49 5.57 -8.97 -6.50
C ARG A 49 4.47 -10.02 -6.60
N SER A 50 3.42 -9.88 -5.80
CA SER A 50 2.29 -10.82 -5.79
C SER A 50 1.48 -10.78 -7.09
N ALA A 51 1.44 -9.64 -7.77
CA ALA A 51 0.77 -9.49 -9.06
C ALA A 51 1.61 -10.04 -10.24
N ALA A 52 2.94 -10.07 -10.12
CA ALA A 52 3.83 -10.62 -11.14
C ALA A 52 3.90 -12.16 -11.14
N GLU A 53 3.62 -12.80 -9.99
CA GLU A 53 3.68 -14.26 -9.84
C GLU A 53 2.39 -14.99 -10.28
N SER A 54 1.33 -14.27 -10.68
CA SER A 54 0.04 -14.86 -11.07
C SER A 54 -0.18 -15.04 -12.59
N ASP A 55 0.78 -14.63 -13.42
CA ASP A 55 0.67 -14.64 -14.89
C ASP A 55 1.33 -15.88 -15.55
N ASP A 56 1.81 -16.84 -14.75
CA ASP A 56 2.43 -18.09 -15.21
C ASP A 56 1.40 -19.23 -15.44
N GLU A 57 0.16 -18.94 -15.83
CA GLU A 57 -0.77 -19.98 -16.30
C GLU A 57 -0.61 -20.16 -17.83
N PRO A 58 -0.10 -21.31 -18.33
CA PRO A 58 0.13 -21.49 -19.75
C PRO A 58 -1.22 -21.47 -20.50
N PRO A 59 -1.30 -20.82 -21.67
CA PRO A 59 -2.57 -20.62 -22.36
C PRO A 59 -3.24 -21.97 -22.66
N ARG A 60 -4.46 -22.16 -22.15
CA ARG A 60 -5.29 -23.33 -22.47
C ARG A 60 -5.45 -23.39 -23.98
N LYS A 61 -4.84 -24.40 -24.60
CA LYS A 61 -5.09 -24.74 -26.01
C LYS A 61 -6.58 -25.01 -26.15
N LEU A 62 -7.28 -24.10 -26.83
CA LEU A 62 -8.64 -24.33 -27.30
C LEU A 62 -8.59 -25.53 -28.27
N LEU A 63 -9.02 -26.70 -27.79
CA LEU A 63 -9.32 -27.84 -28.64
C LEU A 63 -10.47 -27.44 -29.56
N LYS A 64 -10.14 -27.15 -30.83
CA LYS A 64 -11.13 -27.05 -31.90
C LYS A 64 -11.70 -28.45 -32.12
N VAL A 65 -12.99 -28.61 -31.84
CA VAL A 65 -13.84 -29.73 -32.29
C VAL A 65 -14.03 -29.63 -33.80
#